data_AF-A0A7X8XQD5-F1
#
_entry.id   AF-A0A7X8XQD5-F1
#
_cell.length_a   1.000
_cell.length_b   1.000
_cell.length_c   1.000
_cell.angle_alpha   90.00
_cell.angle_beta   90.00
_cell.angle_gamma   90.00
#
_symmetry.space_group_name_H-M   'P 1'
#
loop_
_entity.id
_entity.type
_entity.pdbx_description
1 polymer ?
#
loop_
_entity_poly.entity_id
_entity_poly.type
_entity_poly.pdbx_seq_one_letter_code
_entity_poly.pdbx_strand_id
1 'polypeptide(L)'
;MSDVTIPLDPTLLQNLQDLEIPILVPGRLPSDLTRIQTNIEREAQGPAFRVVFHASPQRWVAMQGSSGGVGDVMFGDAAEDFETEQAGPGRVEFYDSGTQEPVDFRSHWLQPQDGGAFYSLSGQGLTESEVLEVASSLRWL
;
A
#
# COMPACT_ATOMS: atom_id res chain seq x y z
N MET A 1 -22.83 8.15 -5.80
CA MET A 1 -22.83 6.73 -5.38
C MET A 1 -21.89 6.67 -4.21
N SER A 2 -22.30 6.08 -3.09
CA SER A 2 -21.56 6.26 -1.84
C SER A 2 -20.22 5.54 -1.89
N ASP A 3 -19.14 6.31 -1.90
CA ASP A 3 -17.75 5.88 -1.69
C ASP A 3 -17.60 5.41 -0.24
N VAL A 4 -18.11 4.20 0.03
CA VAL A 4 -18.02 3.61 1.36
C VAL A 4 -16.73 2.83 1.42
N THR A 5 -15.75 3.36 2.15
CA THR A 5 -14.67 2.53 2.65
C THR A 5 -15.17 1.69 3.82
N ILE A 6 -14.69 0.45 3.90
CA ILE A 6 -15.00 -0.48 4.99
C ILE A 6 -13.72 -0.80 5.78
N PRO A 7 -13.83 -1.08 7.09
CA PRO A 7 -12.71 -1.58 7.85
C PRO A 7 -12.17 -2.90 7.27
N LEU A 8 -10.86 -3.05 7.21
CA LEU A 8 -10.23 -4.33 6.85
C LEU A 8 -10.39 -5.36 7.97
N ASP A 9 -10.84 -6.56 7.63
CA ASP A 9 -10.81 -7.72 8.52
C ASP A 9 -9.39 -8.34 8.53
N PRO A 10 -8.65 -8.27 9.66
CA PRO A 10 -7.28 -8.76 9.74
C PRO A 10 -7.17 -10.29 9.65
N THR A 11 -8.27 -11.03 9.84
CA THR A 11 -8.26 -12.51 9.72
C THR A 11 -7.95 -12.98 8.30
N LEU A 12 -8.18 -12.11 7.31
CA LEU A 12 -7.88 -12.38 5.91
C LEU A 12 -6.37 -12.36 5.60
N LEU A 13 -5.54 -11.94 6.56
CA LEU A 13 -4.09 -11.76 6.41
C LEU A 13 -3.27 -12.61 7.39
N GLN A 14 -3.87 -13.66 7.96
CA GLN A 14 -3.21 -14.53 8.94
C GLN A 14 -1.88 -15.13 8.45
N ASN A 15 -1.76 -15.38 7.16
CA ASN A 15 -0.54 -15.93 6.56
C ASN A 15 0.66 -14.98 6.55
N LEU A 16 0.48 -13.69 6.87
CA LEU A 16 1.55 -12.71 7.00
C LEU A 16 2.12 -12.65 8.42
N GLN A 17 1.46 -13.24 9.41
CA GLN A 17 1.85 -13.13 10.83
C GLN A 17 3.16 -13.85 11.16
N ASP A 18 3.57 -14.83 10.32
CA ASP A 18 4.81 -15.59 10.49
C ASP A 18 6.04 -14.89 9.90
N LEU A 19 5.93 -13.62 9.52
CA LEU A 19 7.02 -12.86 8.92
C LEU A 19 7.80 -12.06 9.97
N GLU A 20 9.12 -12.09 9.84
CA GLU A 20 10.05 -11.33 10.68
C GLU A 20 10.16 -9.85 10.25
N ILE A 21 9.05 -9.29 9.75
CA ILE A 21 8.91 -7.88 9.35
C ILE A 21 7.54 -7.39 9.85
N PRO A 22 7.44 -6.21 10.50
CA PRO A 22 6.15 -5.66 10.91
C PRO A 22 5.23 -5.49 9.70
N ILE A 23 3.96 -5.87 9.83
CA ILE A 23 3.02 -5.85 8.72
C ILE A 23 2.18 -4.58 8.79
N LEU A 24 2.44 -3.66 7.85
CA LEU A 24 1.62 -2.47 7.63
C LEU A 24 0.56 -2.77 6.56
N VAL A 25 -0.68 -2.36 6.79
CA VAL A 25 -1.80 -2.54 5.84
C VAL A 25 -2.78 -1.38 5.87
N PRO A 26 -3.60 -1.20 4.82
CA PRO A 26 -4.77 -0.33 4.87
C PRO A 26 -5.74 -0.72 6.00
N GLY A 27 -6.09 0.23 6.86
CA GLY A 27 -7.14 0.05 7.87
C GLY A 27 -8.55 0.21 7.28
N ARG A 28 -8.66 0.93 6.16
CA ARG A 28 -9.87 1.13 5.37
C ARG A 28 -9.60 0.87 3.90
N LEU A 29 -10.59 0.32 3.21
CA LEU A 29 -10.54 0.03 1.78
C LEU A 29 -11.89 0.34 1.13
N PRO A 30 -11.93 0.80 -0.14
CA PRO A 30 -13.18 0.83 -0.90
C PRO A 30 -13.92 -0.52 -0.82
N SER A 31 -15.23 -0.48 -0.57
CA SER A 31 -16.04 -1.67 -0.27
C SER A 31 -16.02 -2.76 -1.35
N ASP A 32 -15.64 -2.44 -2.58
CA ASP A 32 -15.56 -3.38 -3.68
C ASP A 32 -14.21 -4.13 -3.76
N LEU A 33 -13.16 -3.64 -3.09
CA LEU A 33 -11.84 -4.29 -3.02
C LEU A 33 -11.84 -5.45 -2.02
N THR A 34 -12.44 -6.57 -2.45
CA THR A 34 -12.74 -7.72 -1.56
C THR A 34 -11.80 -8.91 -1.75
N ARG A 35 -11.15 -9.04 -2.92
CA ARG A 35 -10.23 -10.15 -3.19
C ARG A 35 -8.84 -9.80 -2.69
N ILE A 36 -8.25 -10.72 -1.94
CA ILE A 36 -6.93 -10.55 -1.34
C ILE A 36 -5.97 -11.56 -1.94
N GLN A 37 -4.87 -11.06 -2.48
CA GLN A 37 -3.72 -11.87 -2.86
C GLN A 37 -2.52 -11.45 -2.03
N THR A 38 -1.83 -12.43 -1.47
CA THR A 38 -0.62 -12.23 -0.67
C THR A 38 0.55 -12.95 -1.32
N ASN A 39 1.65 -12.23 -1.55
CA ASN A 39 2.92 -12.80 -1.95
C ASN A 39 3.93 -12.56 -0.83
N ILE A 40 4.72 -13.58 -0.52
CA ILE A 40 5.73 -13.56 0.54
C ILE A 40 7.05 -14.00 -0.08
N GLU A 41 8.09 -13.21 0.13
CA GLU A 41 9.43 -13.47 -0.35
C GLU A 41 10.41 -13.52 0.84
N ARG A 42 11.30 -14.52 0.82
CA ARG A 42 12.31 -14.76 1.86
C ARG A 42 13.68 -14.90 1.20
N GLU A 43 14.06 -13.88 0.45
CA GLU A 43 15.29 -13.87 -0.35
C GLU A 43 16.49 -13.35 0.44
N ALA A 44 17.68 -13.38 -0.19
CA ALA A 44 18.93 -12.90 0.40
C ALA A 44 18.89 -11.41 0.81
N GLN A 45 17.97 -10.62 0.25
CA GLN A 45 17.76 -9.22 0.60
C GLN A 45 16.87 -9.02 1.85
N GLY A 46 16.41 -10.11 2.46
CA GLY A 46 15.58 -10.13 3.66
C GLY A 46 14.10 -10.45 3.37
N PRO A 47 13.26 -10.57 4.41
CA PRO A 47 11.83 -10.81 4.25
C PRO A 47 11.15 -9.63 3.54
N ALA A 48 10.24 -9.96 2.64
CA ALA A 48 9.36 -9.04 1.94
C ALA A 48 7.95 -9.63 1.83
N PHE A 49 6.95 -8.76 1.77
CA PHE A 49 5.57 -9.13 1.49
C PHE A 49 4.91 -8.14 0.54
N ARG A 50 3.92 -8.63 -0.18
CA ARG A 50 2.98 -7.81 -0.94
C ARG A 50 1.56 -8.31 -0.74
N VAL A 51 0.68 -7.45 -0.28
CA VAL A 51 -0.76 -7.69 -0.18
C VAL A 51 -1.46 -6.88 -1.24
N VAL A 52 -2.39 -7.49 -1.98
CA VAL A 52 -3.17 -6.84 -3.03
C VAL A 52 -4.65 -7.01 -2.73
N PHE A 53 -5.36 -5.90 -2.63
CA PHE A 53 -6.81 -5.82 -2.52
C PHE A 53 -7.35 -5.42 -3.90
N HIS A 54 -8.18 -6.25 -4.53
CA HIS A 54 -8.64 -5.98 -5.88
C HIS A 54 -10.12 -6.33 -6.11
N ALA A 55 -10.75 -5.54 -6.97
CA ALA A 55 -12.06 -5.84 -7.56
C ALA A 55 -11.89 -6.40 -8.98
N SER A 56 -10.92 -5.86 -9.74
CA SER A 56 -10.61 -6.24 -11.12
C SER A 56 -9.11 -5.99 -11.41
N PRO A 57 -8.58 -6.41 -12.58
CA PRO A 57 -7.20 -6.13 -12.95
C PRO A 57 -6.86 -4.63 -13.06
N GLN A 58 -7.86 -3.77 -13.28
CA GLN A 58 -7.69 -2.31 -13.39
C GLN A 58 -8.16 -1.56 -12.13
N ARG A 59 -8.57 -2.28 -11.08
CA ARG A 59 -9.04 -1.68 -9.83
C ARG A 59 -8.52 -2.44 -8.63
N TRP A 60 -7.42 -1.93 -8.07
CA TRP A 60 -6.67 -2.59 -7.01
C TRP A 60 -5.79 -1.62 -6.22
N VAL A 61 -5.48 -2.01 -4.99
CA VAL A 61 -4.48 -1.39 -4.12
C VAL A 61 -3.54 -2.47 -3.62
N ALA A 62 -2.25 -2.19 -3.59
CA ALA A 62 -1.27 -3.07 -2.99
C ALA A 62 -0.45 -2.36 -1.93
N MET A 63 -0.19 -3.10 -0.86
CA MET A 63 0.73 -2.75 0.20
C MET A 63 1.95 -3.65 0.13
N GLN A 64 3.13 -3.05 0.00
CA GLN A 64 4.41 -3.75 -0.01
C GLN A 64 5.19 -3.37 1.23
N GLY A 65 5.81 -4.36 1.88
CA GLY A 65 6.81 -4.17 2.92
C GLY A 65 8.05 -4.98 2.60
N SER A 66 9.23 -4.40 2.81
CA SER A 66 10.51 -5.07 2.61
C SER A 66 11.57 -4.59 3.59
N SER A 67 12.50 -5.47 3.94
CA SER A 67 13.69 -5.14 4.76
C SER A 67 14.91 -4.73 3.92
N GLY A 68 14.79 -4.73 2.59
CA GLY A 68 15.83 -4.35 1.64
C GLY A 68 15.30 -4.17 0.22
N GLY A 69 16.15 -3.81 -0.74
CA GLY A 69 15.75 -3.72 -2.15
C GLY A 69 14.81 -2.54 -2.47
N VAL A 70 15.06 -1.39 -1.85
CA VAL A 70 14.30 -0.14 -2.09
C VAL A 70 14.69 0.44 -3.45
N GLY A 71 13.73 0.48 -4.38
CA GLY A 71 13.89 1.15 -5.67
C GLY A 71 13.51 2.64 -5.60
N ASP A 72 13.94 3.39 -6.60
CA ASP A 72 13.52 4.78 -6.78
C ASP A 72 12.01 4.88 -7.02
N VAL A 73 11.40 5.95 -6.52
CA VAL A 73 10.02 6.33 -6.85
C VAL A 73 10.09 7.46 -7.86
N MET A 74 9.46 7.25 -9.01
CA MET A 74 9.36 8.26 -10.06
C MET A 74 8.39 9.36 -9.62
N PHE A 75 8.74 10.62 -9.88
CA PHE A 75 7.82 11.74 -9.65
C PHE A 75 6.62 11.61 -10.59
N GLY A 76 5.43 11.79 -10.03
CA GLY A 76 4.17 11.81 -10.75
C GLY A 76 3.87 13.18 -11.33
N ASP A 77 2.70 13.25 -11.98
CA ASP A 77 2.14 14.50 -12.52
C ASP A 77 1.56 15.37 -11.40
N ALA A 78 1.09 14.73 -10.33
CA ALA A 78 0.65 15.37 -9.08
C ALA A 78 1.15 14.58 -7.88
N ALA A 79 1.21 15.23 -6.72
CA ALA A 79 1.61 14.59 -5.48
C ALA A 79 0.96 15.25 -4.27
N GLU A 80 0.60 14.41 -3.30
CA GLU A 80 -0.07 14.83 -2.07
C GLU A 80 0.63 14.20 -0.87
N ASP A 81 0.75 14.98 0.21
CA ASP A 81 1.26 14.47 1.48
C ASP A 81 0.10 13.90 2.29
N PHE A 82 0.35 12.83 3.03
CA PHE A 82 -0.62 12.21 3.93
C PHE A 82 0.02 11.91 5.28
N GLU A 83 -0.81 11.83 6.31
CA GLU A 83 -0.39 11.50 7.67
C GLU A 83 -1.07 10.21 8.10
N THR A 84 -0.33 9.38 8.82
CA THR A 84 -0.86 8.17 9.43
C THR A 84 -0.60 8.22 10.92
N GLU A 85 -1.57 7.79 11.73
CA GLU A 85 -1.38 7.75 13.19
C GLU A 85 -0.26 6.79 13.61
N GLN A 86 0.02 5.76 12.80
CA GLN A 86 0.88 4.64 13.20
C GLN A 86 2.20 4.52 12.44
N ALA A 87 2.26 4.94 11.17
CA ALA A 87 3.46 4.84 10.34
C ALA A 87 4.15 6.21 10.10
N GLY A 88 3.54 7.30 10.56
CA GLY A 88 4.03 8.66 10.38
C GLY A 88 3.65 9.28 9.03
N PRO A 89 4.35 10.37 8.63
CA PRO A 89 4.07 11.10 7.41
C PRO A 89 4.47 10.32 6.17
N GLY A 90 3.75 10.55 5.09
CA GLY A 90 3.99 9.95 3.79
C GLY A 90 3.68 10.90 2.65
N ARG A 91 4.08 10.50 1.45
CA ARG A 91 3.78 11.21 0.20
C ARG A 91 3.33 10.23 -0.85
N VAL A 92 2.30 10.57 -1.61
CA VAL A 92 1.82 9.81 -2.76
C VAL A 92 2.04 10.61 -4.04
N GLU A 93 2.55 9.93 -5.06
CA GLU A 93 2.66 10.43 -6.43
C GLU A 93 1.51 9.83 -7.25
N PHE A 94 0.87 10.66 -8.07
CA PHE A 94 -0.20 10.28 -9.00
C PHE A 94 0.30 10.39 -10.44
N TYR A 95 -0.08 9.43 -11.27
CA TYR A 95 0.40 9.32 -12.64
C TYR A 95 -0.76 9.34 -13.62
N ASP A 96 -0.63 10.14 -14.68
CA ASP A 96 -1.59 10.15 -15.78
C ASP A 96 -1.48 8.88 -16.64
N SER A 97 -2.56 8.59 -17.38
CA SER A 97 -2.58 7.51 -18.35
C SER A 97 -1.52 7.74 -19.43
N GLY A 98 -0.64 6.76 -19.65
CA GLY A 98 0.39 6.80 -20.70
C GLY A 98 1.79 7.16 -20.20
N THR A 99 1.97 7.37 -18.89
CA THR A 99 3.30 7.35 -18.26
C THR A 99 3.92 5.95 -18.33
N GLN A 100 5.22 5.84 -18.04
CA GLN A 100 5.90 4.54 -17.96
C GLN A 100 5.54 3.76 -16.69
N GLU A 101 4.93 4.42 -15.70
CA GLU A 101 4.52 3.77 -14.48
C GLU A 101 3.30 2.87 -14.74
N PRO A 102 3.34 1.59 -14.32
CA PRO A 102 2.24 0.66 -14.53
C PRO A 102 1.11 0.82 -13.50
N VAL A 103 1.05 1.97 -12.81
CA VAL A 103 0.14 2.26 -11.69
C VAL A 103 -0.37 3.69 -11.81
N ASP A 104 -1.56 3.95 -11.28
CA ASP A 104 -2.13 5.31 -11.25
C ASP A 104 -1.58 6.11 -10.07
N PHE A 105 -1.08 5.42 -9.03
CA PHE A 105 -0.43 6.06 -7.90
C PHE A 105 0.60 5.16 -7.22
N ARG A 106 1.57 5.80 -6.56
CA ARG A 106 2.59 5.14 -5.73
C ARG A 106 3.00 6.06 -4.59
N SER A 107 3.05 5.53 -3.38
CA SER A 107 3.65 6.24 -2.26
C SER A 107 5.17 6.14 -2.32
N HIS A 108 5.82 7.21 -1.86
CA HIS A 108 7.19 7.14 -1.41
C HIS A 108 7.32 6.07 -0.33
N TRP A 109 8.55 5.59 -0.15
CA TRP A 109 8.83 4.60 0.88
C TRP A 109 8.63 5.21 2.26
N LEU A 110 7.67 4.67 3.00
CA LEU A 110 7.50 4.95 4.42
C LEU A 110 8.55 4.17 5.20
N GLN A 111 9.25 4.87 6.08
CA GLN A 111 10.25 4.30 6.97
C GLN A 111 9.97 4.75 8.41
N PRO A 112 9.26 3.93 9.21
CA PRO A 112 9.03 4.23 10.62
C PRO A 112 10.36 4.35 11.38
N GLN A 113 10.45 5.27 12.35
CA GLN A 113 11.71 5.61 13.04
C GLN A 113 12.42 4.43 13.71
N ASP A 114 11.68 3.41 14.14
CA ASP A 114 12.21 2.21 14.81
C ASP A 114 12.37 0.99 13.88
N GLY A 115 12.16 1.17 12.56
CA GLY A 115 12.11 0.08 11.58
C GLY A 115 13.31 0.04 10.62
N GLY A 116 13.90 -1.15 10.46
CA GLY A 116 14.78 -1.47 9.32
C GLY A 116 14.00 -1.79 8.03
N ALA A 117 12.68 -1.66 8.05
CA ALA A 117 11.77 -1.99 6.98
C ALA A 117 11.24 -0.74 6.27
N PHE A 118 10.96 -0.91 4.98
CA PHE A 118 10.42 0.09 4.09
C PHE A 118 9.08 -0.38 3.56
N TYR A 119 8.13 0.55 3.44
CA TYR A 119 6.77 0.26 3.04
C TYR A 119 6.32 1.16 1.89
N SER A 120 5.58 0.63 0.94
CA SER A 120 5.02 1.41 -0.17
C SER A 120 3.59 0.97 -0.49
N LEU A 121 2.73 1.95 -0.72
CA LEU A 121 1.38 1.79 -1.23
C LEU A 121 1.40 2.05 -2.74
N SER A 122 0.69 1.25 -3.53
CA SER A 122 0.51 1.51 -4.97
C SER A 122 -0.83 0.98 -5.44
N GLY A 123 -1.33 1.44 -6.58
CA GLY A 123 -2.60 0.95 -7.07
C GLY A 123 -3.05 1.53 -8.39
N GLN A 124 -4.25 1.11 -8.79
CA GLN A 124 -4.88 1.52 -10.04
C GLN A 124 -6.40 1.58 -9.87
N GLY A 125 -7.04 2.50 -10.59
CA GLY A 125 -8.48 2.62 -10.72
C GLY A 125 -9.16 3.19 -9.49
N LEU A 126 -8.44 3.95 -8.66
CA LEU A 126 -8.97 4.69 -7.51
C LEU A 126 -8.93 6.19 -7.81
N THR A 127 -9.91 6.92 -7.27
CA THR A 127 -9.86 8.38 -7.23
C THR A 127 -8.81 8.86 -6.22
N GLU A 128 -8.29 10.08 -6.39
CA GLU A 128 -7.34 10.67 -5.43
C GLU A 128 -7.88 10.66 -3.99
N SER A 129 -9.18 10.93 -3.81
CA SER A 129 -9.82 10.88 -2.48
C SER A 129 -9.82 9.48 -1.88
N GLU A 130 -10.09 8.44 -2.68
CA GLU A 130 -10.01 7.05 -2.21
C GLU A 130 -8.57 6.69 -1.84
N VAL A 131 -7.59 7.12 -2.64
CA VAL A 131 -6.17 6.88 -2.37
C VAL A 131 -5.75 7.51 -1.05
N LEU A 132 -6.10 8.78 -0.82
CA LEU A 132 -5.75 9.49 0.41
C LEU A 132 -6.43 8.91 1.65
N GLU A 133 -7.68 8.45 1.53
CA GLU A 133 -8.37 7.78 2.63
C GLU A 133 -7.71 6.43 2.97
N VAL A 134 -7.34 5.65 1.96
CA VAL A 134 -6.60 4.40 2.14
C VAL A 134 -5.24 4.66 2.78
N ALA A 135 -4.46 5.61 2.24
CA ALA A 135 -3.12 5.95 2.71
C ALA A 135 -3.13 6.47 4.15
N SER A 136 -4.08 7.36 4.50
CA SER A 136 -4.20 7.89 5.86
C SER A 136 -4.69 6.84 6.88
N SER A 137 -5.30 5.75 6.39
CA SER A 137 -5.81 4.67 7.25
C SER A 137 -4.80 3.57 7.58
N LEU A 138 -3.55 3.69 7.10
CA LEU A 138 -2.53 2.67 7.30
C LEU A 138 -2.30 2.38 8.79
N ARG A 139 -2.22 1.08 9.13
CA ARG A 139 -2.06 0.60 10.50
C ARG A 139 -1.25 -0.70 10.56
N TRP A 140 -0.64 -0.94 11.70
CA TRP A 140 0.03 -2.21 12.01
C TRP A 140 -1.01 -3.32 12.24
N LEU A 141 -0.70 -4.53 11.79
CA LEU A 141 -1.44 -5.77 12.14
C LEU A 141 -0.98 -6.36 13.46
#